data_AF-A0A6T8ZCB2-F1
#
_entry.id   AF-A0A6T8ZCB2-F1
#
_cell.length_a   1.000
_cell.length_b   1.000
_cell.length_c   1.000
_cell.angle_alpha   90.00
_cell.angle_beta   90.00
_cell.angle_gamma   90.00
#
_symmetry.space_group_name_H-M   'P 1'
#
loop_
_entity.id
_entity.type
_entity.pdbx_description
1 polymer ?
#
loop_
_entity_poly.entity_id
_entity_poly.type
_entity_poly.pdbx_seq_one_letter_code
_entity_poly.pdbx_strand_id
1 'polypeptide(L)'
;MESVYVTARTYCEHASEHCKSWTGRSRLLSIEFNATKGLHQTHFALVREQGRPSVQIDSKGMRFDNVFVQLREHQKATSLYVTTGQWRLTAVSKNFPNPDANLGRMLLHVGVEALYDADSDPVAPHGLIGQSYDGDAIAIDGKQDDYRNSDDVMTTEAQAEGAIEGTGVDYMMSGPFATDFKYSRFNAVKAAHRDVSRLSGKKRYRSNNDKSAGSTTFSTDALPTAAEPVATRPDFERIINRIHPQK
;
A
#
# COMPACT_ATOMS: atom_id res chain seq x y z
N MET A 1 7.51 -8.18 12.90
CA MET A 1 6.45 -7.24 12.45
C MET A 1 5.26 -8.10 12.09
N GLU A 2 4.18 -7.98 12.86
CA GLU A 2 3.05 -8.91 12.76
C GLU A 2 1.93 -8.38 11.86
N SER A 3 1.96 -7.09 11.55
CA SER A 3 0.91 -6.43 10.79
C SER A 3 1.45 -5.23 10.02
N VAL A 4 0.73 -4.86 8.97
CA VAL A 4 0.88 -3.60 8.23
C VAL A 4 -0.29 -2.70 8.58
N TYR A 5 0.00 -1.44 8.90
CA TYR A 5 -0.99 -0.44 9.24
C TYR A 5 -0.96 0.66 8.18
N VAL A 6 -2.11 0.94 7.58
CA VAL A 6 -2.27 1.98 6.56
C VAL A 6 -3.32 2.97 7.03
N THR A 7 -2.97 4.24 7.05
CA THR A 7 -3.91 5.34 7.29
C THR A 7 -4.23 6.01 5.95
N ALA A 8 -5.50 6.00 5.55
CA ALA A 8 -5.94 6.55 4.26
C ALA A 8 -7.07 7.56 4.46
N ARG A 9 -7.04 8.65 3.68
CA ARG A 9 -8.10 9.66 3.68
C ARG A 9 -9.03 9.44 2.50
N THR A 10 -10.33 9.41 2.78
CA THR A 10 -11.32 9.40 1.71
C THR A 10 -11.52 10.81 1.14
N TYR A 11 -11.72 10.89 -0.16
CA TYR A 11 -12.17 12.07 -0.87
C TYR A 11 -13.11 11.65 -2.00
N CYS A 12 -13.82 12.62 -2.56
CA CYS A 12 -14.69 12.38 -3.69
C CYS A 12 -14.45 13.47 -4.71
N GLU A 13 -14.00 13.06 -5.90
CA GLU A 13 -14.12 13.90 -7.07
C GLU A 13 -15.58 13.92 -7.48
N HIS A 14 -16.17 15.13 -7.51
CA HIS A 14 -17.58 15.36 -7.82
C HIS A 14 -18.07 14.71 -9.13
N ALA A 15 -17.15 14.35 -10.02
CA ALA A 15 -17.44 13.75 -11.33
C ALA A 15 -17.68 12.22 -11.30
N SER A 16 -17.42 11.50 -10.21
CA SER A 16 -17.54 10.02 -10.22
C SER A 16 -18.91 9.52 -9.76
N GLU A 17 -19.47 8.50 -10.45
CA GLU A 17 -20.76 7.89 -10.11
C GLU A 17 -20.80 7.28 -8.70
N HIS A 18 -19.63 6.96 -8.14
CA HIS A 18 -19.47 6.36 -6.82
C HIS A 18 -19.55 7.37 -5.67
N CYS A 19 -19.64 8.67 -5.98
CA CYS A 19 -19.72 9.77 -5.01
C CYS A 19 -21.14 10.29 -4.78
N LYS A 20 -22.17 9.63 -5.32
CA LYS A 20 -23.58 10.04 -5.19
C LYS A 20 -24.08 10.14 -3.73
N SER A 21 -23.45 9.44 -2.78
CA SER A 21 -23.78 9.48 -1.34
C SER A 21 -22.76 10.22 -0.48
N TRP A 22 -21.77 10.91 -1.09
CA TRP A 22 -20.72 11.59 -0.34
C TRP A 22 -21.26 12.84 0.35
N THR A 23 -20.95 12.99 1.64
CA THR A 23 -21.49 14.06 2.51
C THR A 23 -20.61 15.31 2.56
N GLY A 24 -19.59 15.40 1.70
CA GLY A 24 -18.67 16.54 1.68
C GLY A 24 -17.49 16.45 2.65
N ARG A 25 -17.46 15.46 3.54
CA ARG A 25 -16.43 15.35 4.59
C ARG A 25 -15.44 14.23 4.28
N SER A 26 -14.15 14.56 4.23
CA SER A 26 -13.09 13.55 4.19
C SER A 26 -13.13 12.70 5.46
N ARG A 27 -13.01 11.38 5.31
CA ARG A 27 -12.97 10.44 6.43
C ARG A 27 -11.59 9.81 6.55
N LEU A 28 -11.19 9.46 7.77
CA LEU A 28 -9.95 8.75 8.01
C LEU A 28 -10.25 7.26 8.19
N LEU A 29 -9.61 6.43 7.37
CA LEU A 29 -9.68 4.98 7.44
C LEU A 29 -8.37 4.46 8.04
N SER A 30 -8.50 3.58 9.03
CA SER A 30 -7.39 2.81 9.60
C SER A 30 -7.49 1.36 9.10
N ILE A 31 -6.55 0.95 8.26
CA ILE A 31 -6.53 -0.35 7.60
C ILE A 31 -5.39 -1.19 8.21
N GLU A 32 -5.74 -2.28 8.87
CA GLU A 32 -4.81 -3.25 9.42
C GLU A 32 -4.76 -4.46 8.52
N PHE A 33 -3.57 -4.97 8.23
CA PHE A 33 -3.37 -6.28 7.61
C PHE A 33 -2.48 -7.11 8.51
N ASN A 34 -3.03 -8.19 9.05
CA ASN A 34 -2.23 -9.18 9.78
C ASN A 34 -1.41 -9.99 8.78
N ALA A 35 -0.09 -9.83 8.86
CA ALA A 35 0.89 -10.43 7.96
C ALA A 35 1.47 -11.74 8.52
N THR A 36 1.00 -12.22 9.66
CA THR A 36 1.52 -13.42 10.33
C THR A 36 0.61 -14.61 10.04
N LYS A 37 1.18 -15.67 9.45
CA LYS A 37 0.54 -16.98 9.44
C LYS A 37 1.05 -17.78 10.64
N GLY A 38 0.48 -17.55 11.82
CA GLY A 38 0.73 -18.44 12.96
C GLY A 38 0.16 -19.84 12.68
N LEU A 39 0.61 -20.86 13.42
CA LEU A 39 0.13 -22.25 13.33
C LEU A 39 -1.42 -22.40 13.39
N HIS A 40 -2.14 -21.37 13.87
CA HIS A 40 -3.59 -21.34 13.98
C HIS A 40 -4.23 -19.99 13.58
N GLN A 41 -3.52 -19.12 12.85
CA GLN A 41 -4.04 -17.79 12.47
C GLN A 41 -4.05 -17.60 10.96
N THR A 42 -5.21 -17.23 10.42
CA THR A 42 -5.40 -16.81 9.02
C THR A 42 -5.07 -15.33 8.89
N HIS A 43 -4.43 -14.95 7.77
CA HIS A 43 -4.33 -13.55 7.38
C HIS A 43 -5.71 -12.89 7.39
N PHE A 44 -5.80 -11.67 7.88
CA PHE A 44 -7.01 -10.86 7.81
C PHE A 44 -6.64 -9.42 7.52
N ALA A 45 -7.61 -8.68 6.96
CA ALA A 45 -7.54 -7.23 6.92
C ALA A 45 -8.79 -6.63 7.58
N LEU A 46 -8.59 -5.59 8.37
CA LEU A 46 -9.65 -4.85 9.07
C LEU A 46 -9.59 -3.38 8.68
N VAL A 47 -10.73 -2.82 8.31
CA VAL A 47 -10.90 -1.38 8.09
C VAL A 47 -11.72 -0.80 9.23
N ARG A 48 -11.22 0.28 9.82
CA ARG A 48 -11.88 1.02 10.89
C ARG A 48 -12.09 2.46 10.49
N GLU A 49 -13.27 2.98 10.82
CA GLU A 49 -13.64 4.39 10.68
C GLU A 49 -14.18 4.85 12.04
N GLN A 50 -13.82 6.05 12.48
CA GLN A 50 -14.27 6.59 13.77
C GLN A 50 -15.80 6.59 13.86
N GLY A 51 -16.34 6.03 14.95
CA GLY A 51 -17.78 5.98 15.19
C GLY A 51 -18.52 4.91 14.37
N ARG A 52 -17.82 4.04 13.64
CA ARG A 52 -18.41 2.91 12.90
C ARG A 52 -17.85 1.56 13.37
N PRO A 53 -18.62 0.48 13.23
CA PRO A 53 -18.10 -0.88 13.41
C PRO A 53 -16.92 -1.16 12.48
N SER A 54 -15.96 -1.95 12.95
CA SER A 54 -14.86 -2.44 12.12
C SER A 54 -15.38 -3.39 11.05
N VAL A 55 -14.78 -3.36 9.87
CA VAL A 55 -15.16 -4.22 8.76
C VAL A 55 -14.00 -5.14 8.39
N GLN A 56 -14.26 -6.44 8.36
CA GLN A 56 -13.31 -7.42 7.85
C GLN A 56 -13.36 -7.46 6.33
N ILE A 57 -12.18 -7.44 5.72
CA ILE A 57 -11.99 -7.45 4.27
C ILE A 57 -11.66 -8.86 3.81
N ASP A 58 -12.35 -9.30 2.77
CA ASP A 58 -12.18 -10.59 2.12
C ASP A 58 -11.64 -10.44 0.69
N SER A 59 -11.72 -11.51 -0.09
CA SER A 59 -11.30 -11.56 -1.48
C SER A 59 -12.17 -10.78 -2.45
N LYS A 60 -13.42 -10.47 -2.10
CA LYS A 60 -14.28 -9.58 -2.91
C LYS A 60 -13.85 -8.12 -2.77
N GLY A 61 -13.23 -7.79 -1.64
CA GLY A 61 -12.83 -6.43 -1.31
C GLY A 61 -14.02 -5.53 -0.98
N MET A 62 -13.71 -4.34 -0.49
CA MET A 62 -14.69 -3.34 -0.12
C MET A 62 -14.24 -1.95 -0.53
N ARG A 63 -15.20 -1.15 -0.97
CA ARG A 63 -15.00 0.25 -1.35
C ARG A 63 -15.56 1.19 -0.29
N PHE A 64 -14.78 2.20 0.05
CA PHE A 64 -15.06 3.29 0.96
C PHE A 64 -14.76 4.60 0.21
N ASP A 65 -15.75 5.16 -0.48
CA ASP A 65 -15.58 6.27 -1.43
C ASP A 65 -14.53 5.93 -2.51
N ASN A 66 -13.47 6.74 -2.64
CA ASN A 66 -12.32 6.50 -3.52
C ASN A 66 -11.40 5.37 -3.04
N VAL A 67 -11.47 4.97 -1.78
CA VAL A 67 -10.57 3.96 -1.20
C VAL A 67 -11.13 2.56 -1.44
N PHE A 68 -10.40 1.70 -2.12
CA PHE A 68 -10.74 0.28 -2.26
C PHE A 68 -9.70 -0.58 -1.57
N VAL A 69 -10.18 -1.52 -0.75
CA VAL A 69 -9.36 -2.42 0.05
C VAL A 69 -9.75 -3.85 -0.28
N GLN A 70 -8.77 -4.71 -0.54
CA GLN A 70 -9.01 -6.11 -0.89
C GLN A 70 -7.91 -6.98 -0.31
N LEU A 71 -8.30 -8.15 0.20
CA LEU A 71 -7.36 -9.21 0.50
C LEU A 71 -7.23 -10.09 -0.75
N ARG A 72 -6.00 -10.37 -1.21
CA ARG A 72 -5.78 -11.23 -2.37
C ARG A 72 -4.94 -12.41 -1.96
N GLU A 73 -5.38 -13.59 -2.35
CA GLU A 73 -4.62 -14.83 -2.23
C GLU A 73 -4.06 -15.18 -3.61
N HIS A 74 -2.75 -15.40 -3.68
CA HIS A 74 -2.11 -15.90 -4.89
C HIS A 74 -1.04 -16.91 -4.51
N GLN A 75 -1.23 -18.16 -4.94
CA GLN A 75 -0.37 -19.30 -4.62
C GLN A 75 -0.16 -19.45 -3.09
N LYS A 76 1.07 -19.26 -2.61
CA LYS A 76 1.47 -19.40 -1.19
C LYS A 76 1.58 -18.04 -0.48
N ALA A 77 1.03 -16.98 -1.05
CA ALA A 77 1.11 -15.63 -0.50
C ALA A 77 -0.29 -15.02 -0.33
N THR A 78 -0.44 -14.27 0.75
CA THR A 78 -1.59 -13.40 0.98
C THR A 78 -1.13 -11.97 0.94
N SER A 79 -1.91 -11.12 0.29
CA SER A 79 -1.59 -9.71 0.09
C SER A 79 -2.76 -8.80 0.43
N LEU A 80 -2.45 -7.69 1.11
CA LEU A 80 -3.31 -6.54 1.18
C LEU A 80 -3.12 -5.72 -0.10
N TYR A 81 -4.22 -5.36 -0.74
CA TYR A 81 -4.29 -4.38 -1.81
C TYR A 81 -5.12 -3.18 -1.34
N VAL A 82 -4.53 -1.99 -1.41
CA VAL A 82 -5.23 -0.72 -1.14
C VAL A 82 -5.03 0.19 -2.34
N THR A 83 -6.10 0.81 -2.83
CA THR A 83 -5.99 1.95 -3.75
C THR A 83 -6.82 3.11 -3.25
N THR A 84 -6.31 4.33 -3.36
CA THR A 84 -7.03 5.58 -3.09
C THR A 84 -7.49 6.27 -4.37
N GLY A 85 -7.28 5.66 -5.54
CA GLY A 85 -7.41 6.30 -6.85
C GLY A 85 -6.14 7.01 -7.31
N GLN A 86 -5.42 7.67 -6.39
CA GLN A 86 -4.12 8.30 -6.66
C GLN A 86 -2.94 7.42 -6.28
N TRP A 87 -3.08 6.61 -5.23
CA TRP A 87 -2.01 5.74 -4.76
C TRP A 87 -2.47 4.30 -4.75
N ARG A 88 -1.57 3.38 -5.10
CA ARG A 88 -1.72 1.95 -4.90
C ARG A 88 -0.68 1.48 -3.90
N LEU A 89 -1.14 0.79 -2.85
CA LEU A 89 -0.30 0.10 -1.89
C LEU A 89 -0.56 -1.40 -1.98
N THR A 90 0.52 -2.17 -1.96
CA THR A 90 0.49 -3.62 -1.79
C THR A 90 1.35 -4.00 -0.58
N ALA A 91 0.84 -4.90 0.25
CA ALA A 91 1.62 -5.51 1.32
C ALA A 91 1.44 -7.02 1.25
N VAL A 92 2.52 -7.75 0.97
CA VAL A 92 2.51 -9.20 0.73
C VAL A 92 3.24 -9.91 1.84
N SER A 93 2.57 -10.90 2.43
CA SER A 93 3.15 -11.83 3.38
C SER A 93 3.42 -13.16 2.68
N LYS A 94 4.66 -13.62 2.69
CA LYS A 94 5.05 -14.96 2.26
C LYS A 94 6.04 -15.59 3.25
N ASN A 95 6.23 -16.90 3.20
CA ASN A 95 7.22 -17.55 4.05
C ASN A 95 8.63 -17.01 3.75
N PHE A 96 9.41 -16.75 4.79
CA PHE A 96 10.84 -16.49 4.62
C PHE A 96 11.53 -17.77 4.10
N PRO A 97 12.52 -17.67 3.19
CA PRO A 97 13.26 -18.84 2.70
C PRO A 97 13.83 -19.69 3.86
N ASN A 98 13.92 -21.01 3.68
CA ASN A 98 14.37 -21.94 4.72
C ASN A 98 13.60 -21.77 6.06
N PRO A 99 12.27 -22.03 6.07
CA PRO A 99 11.41 -21.71 7.21
C PRO A 99 11.81 -22.44 8.50
N ASP A 100 12.36 -23.67 8.41
CA ASP A 100 12.82 -24.42 9.58
C ASP A 100 14.00 -23.72 10.28
N ALA A 101 14.95 -23.18 9.50
CA ALA A 101 16.07 -22.41 10.02
C ALA A 101 15.67 -21.00 10.49
N ASN A 102 14.53 -20.49 10.00
CA ASN A 102 14.03 -19.14 10.29
C ASN A 102 12.82 -19.14 11.23
N LEU A 103 12.57 -20.23 11.96
CA LEU A 103 11.49 -20.37 12.94
C LEU A 103 10.11 -19.95 12.38
N GLY A 104 9.85 -20.27 11.11
CA GLY A 104 8.59 -19.92 10.44
C GLY A 104 8.35 -18.42 10.26
N ARG A 105 9.40 -17.58 10.31
CA ARG A 105 9.28 -16.13 10.05
C ARG A 105 8.68 -15.86 8.67
N MET A 106 7.92 -14.76 8.60
CA MET A 106 7.32 -14.27 7.35
C MET A 106 8.20 -13.16 6.76
N LEU A 107 8.31 -13.16 5.44
CA LEU A 107 8.87 -12.06 4.67
C LEU A 107 7.72 -11.13 4.25
N LEU A 108 7.87 -9.85 4.60
CA LEU A 108 6.94 -8.80 4.24
C LEU A 108 7.50 -7.99 3.06
N HIS A 109 6.75 -7.94 1.97
CA HIS A 109 7.01 -7.05 0.83
C HIS A 109 6.00 -5.92 0.84
N VAL A 110 6.46 -4.66 0.82
CA VAL A 110 5.58 -3.49 0.69
C VAL A 110 5.95 -2.75 -0.59
N GLY A 111 4.95 -2.44 -1.41
CA GLY A 111 5.08 -1.63 -2.61
C GLY A 111 4.08 -0.49 -2.59
N VAL A 112 4.52 0.68 -3.06
CA VAL A 112 3.66 1.86 -3.24
C VAL A 112 3.88 2.44 -4.63
N GLU A 113 2.80 2.79 -5.29
CA GLU A 113 2.84 3.31 -6.66
C GLU A 113 1.90 4.51 -6.79
N ALA A 114 2.42 5.57 -7.39
CA ALA A 114 1.62 6.71 -7.82
C ALA A 114 0.86 6.35 -9.11
N LEU A 115 -0.46 6.51 -9.08
CA LEU A 115 -1.37 6.33 -10.22
C LEU A 115 -1.67 7.67 -10.93
N TYR A 116 -0.95 8.72 -10.56
CA TYR A 116 -1.07 10.10 -11.04
C TYR A 116 0.33 10.73 -11.13
N ASP A 117 0.41 11.97 -11.61
CA ASP A 117 1.65 12.74 -11.63
C ASP A 117 2.00 13.28 -10.24
N ALA A 118 2.61 12.43 -9.42
CA ALA A 118 3.00 12.75 -8.05
C ALA A 118 4.17 13.74 -7.96
N ASP A 119 4.96 13.89 -9.03
CA ASP A 119 6.04 14.90 -9.11
C ASP A 119 5.47 16.33 -9.20
N SER A 120 4.20 16.48 -9.59
CA SER A 120 3.50 17.78 -9.67
C SER A 120 2.47 18.01 -8.56
N ASP A 121 2.43 17.16 -7.52
CA ASP A 121 1.45 17.30 -6.43
C ASP A 121 1.72 18.58 -5.59
N PRO A 122 0.69 19.40 -5.25
CA PRO A 122 0.86 20.55 -4.37
C PRO A 122 1.49 20.22 -3.00
N VAL A 123 1.32 18.98 -2.54
CA VAL A 123 1.96 18.39 -1.39
C VAL A 123 2.91 17.31 -1.90
N ALA A 124 4.14 17.71 -2.20
CA ALA A 124 5.18 16.80 -2.62
C ALA A 124 5.25 15.57 -1.70
N PRO A 125 5.22 14.32 -2.23
CA PRO A 125 5.20 13.12 -1.40
C PRO A 125 6.45 12.99 -0.51
N HIS A 126 6.29 12.38 0.67
CA HIS A 126 7.37 12.26 1.65
C HIS A 126 7.18 11.06 2.57
N GLY A 127 8.22 10.75 3.35
CA GLY A 127 8.38 9.52 4.12
C GLY A 127 9.56 8.70 3.62
N LEU A 128 9.85 7.54 4.24
CA LEU A 128 10.86 6.61 3.73
C LEU A 128 10.57 6.17 2.28
N ILE A 129 9.29 6.16 1.92
CA ILE A 129 8.78 5.97 0.57
C ILE A 129 8.14 7.30 0.14
N GLY A 130 8.43 7.76 -1.07
CA GLY A 130 7.77 8.91 -1.68
C GLY A 130 8.64 10.17 -1.83
N GLN A 131 9.72 10.29 -1.07
CA GLN A 131 10.66 11.42 -1.19
C GLN A 131 11.29 11.58 -2.58
N SER A 132 11.35 10.50 -3.35
CA SER A 132 11.82 10.52 -4.73
C SER A 132 10.82 11.08 -5.73
N TYR A 133 9.61 11.48 -5.33
CA TYR A 133 8.68 12.22 -6.21
C TYR A 133 8.94 13.74 -6.01
N ASP A 134 10.11 14.18 -6.44
CA ASP A 134 10.67 15.51 -6.24
C ASP A 134 10.75 16.38 -7.52
N GLY A 135 10.28 15.87 -8.65
CA GLY A 135 10.16 16.62 -9.91
C GLY A 135 11.47 17.01 -10.59
N ASP A 136 12.63 16.62 -10.06
CA ASP A 136 13.95 16.99 -10.60
C ASP A 136 14.59 15.93 -11.51
N ALA A 137 13.95 14.76 -11.61
CA ALA A 137 14.44 13.57 -12.33
C ALA A 137 15.82 13.05 -11.83
N ILE A 138 16.19 13.34 -10.58
CA ILE A 138 17.42 12.88 -9.94
C ILE A 138 17.08 11.76 -8.94
N ALA A 139 17.63 10.58 -9.17
CA ALA A 139 17.66 9.52 -8.17
C ALA A 139 18.90 9.66 -7.29
N ILE A 140 18.72 9.38 -5.99
CA ILE A 140 19.79 9.42 -5.00
C ILE A 140 19.93 8.02 -4.41
N ASP A 141 21.08 7.40 -4.66
CA ASP A 141 21.40 6.10 -4.09
C ASP A 141 22.09 6.32 -2.72
N GLY A 142 21.43 5.86 -1.67
CA GLY A 142 21.91 5.99 -0.28
C GLY A 142 22.94 4.93 0.06
N LYS A 143 23.40 4.93 1.32
CA LYS A 143 24.26 3.86 1.82
C LYS A 143 23.56 2.50 1.66
N GLN A 144 24.34 1.47 1.34
CA GLN A 144 23.92 0.07 1.27
C GLN A 144 24.80 -0.75 2.21
N ASP A 145 24.22 -1.75 2.86
CA ASP A 145 25.01 -2.72 3.63
C ASP A 145 25.80 -3.63 2.67
N ASP A 146 26.96 -4.12 3.12
CA ASP A 146 27.76 -5.07 2.36
C ASP A 146 27.60 -6.49 2.90
N TYR A 147 26.86 -7.33 2.16
CA TYR A 147 26.59 -8.72 2.53
C TYR A 147 27.50 -9.74 1.83
N ARG A 148 28.59 -9.32 1.16
CA ARG A 148 29.35 -10.19 0.24
C ARG A 148 30.19 -11.31 0.90
N ASN A 149 30.46 -11.27 2.20
CA ASN A 149 31.35 -12.24 2.89
C ASN A 149 30.75 -12.75 4.22
N SER A 150 29.47 -13.14 4.18
CA SER A 150 28.64 -13.29 5.37
C SER A 150 28.44 -14.76 5.76
N ASP A 151 29.40 -15.36 6.49
CA ASP A 151 29.20 -16.65 7.17
C ASP A 151 28.56 -16.50 8.57
N ASP A 152 28.35 -15.25 9.03
CA ASP A 152 27.90 -14.88 10.38
C ASP A 152 26.53 -14.15 10.41
N VAL A 153 26.04 -13.88 11.63
CA VAL A 153 24.88 -13.01 11.89
C VAL A 153 25.16 -11.59 11.38
N MET A 154 24.35 -11.13 10.43
CA MET A 154 24.45 -9.79 9.85
C MET A 154 23.53 -8.79 10.56
N THR A 155 24.02 -7.57 10.76
CA THR A 155 23.22 -6.44 11.25
C THR A 155 23.09 -5.40 10.13
N THR A 156 21.86 -4.94 9.87
CA THR A 156 21.55 -3.88 8.91
C THR A 156 21.81 -2.52 9.56
N GLU A 157 22.67 -1.69 8.95
CA GLU A 157 23.13 -0.41 9.52
C GLU A 157 22.96 0.77 8.57
N ALA A 158 23.03 0.55 7.25
CA ALA A 158 23.12 1.61 6.27
C ALA A 158 21.84 2.46 6.14
N GLN A 159 20.67 1.82 6.27
CA GLN A 159 19.33 2.45 6.29
C GLN A 159 19.07 3.49 5.18
N ALA A 160 19.70 3.35 4.02
CA ALA A 160 19.63 4.30 2.90
C ALA A 160 20.02 5.75 3.26
N GLU A 161 20.79 5.96 4.33
CA GLU A 161 21.25 7.29 4.72
C GLU A 161 21.97 8.00 3.57
N GLY A 162 21.74 9.30 3.46
CA GLY A 162 22.23 10.12 2.35
C GLY A 162 21.29 10.16 1.14
N ALA A 163 20.34 9.23 1.00
CA ALA A 163 19.26 9.33 0.01
C ALA A 163 17.96 9.91 0.55
N ILE A 164 17.78 9.93 1.88
CA ILE A 164 16.61 10.49 2.56
C ILE A 164 16.99 11.78 3.30
N GLU A 165 16.02 12.64 3.57
CA GLU A 165 16.24 13.77 4.49
C GLU A 165 16.39 13.25 5.93
N GLY A 166 17.49 13.62 6.60
CA GLY A 166 17.75 13.13 7.95
C GLY A 166 18.19 11.67 8.01
N THR A 167 17.74 10.95 9.05
CA THR A 167 18.09 9.54 9.31
C THR A 167 16.84 8.70 9.54
N GLY A 168 16.97 7.35 9.57
CA GLY A 168 15.83 6.46 9.82
C GLY A 168 15.05 6.78 11.11
N VAL A 169 15.74 7.30 12.14
CA VAL A 169 15.13 7.70 13.42
C VAL A 169 14.10 8.83 13.24
N ASP A 170 14.34 9.76 12.31
CA ASP A 170 13.44 10.89 12.04
C ASP A 170 12.08 10.46 11.46
N TYR A 171 11.97 9.20 10.98
CA TYR A 171 10.76 8.60 10.40
C TYR A 171 10.06 7.62 11.34
N MET A 172 10.56 7.44 12.57
CA MET A 172 9.90 6.59 13.56
C MET A 172 8.56 7.20 13.97
N MET A 173 7.52 6.38 13.89
CA MET A 173 6.17 6.74 14.31
C MET A 173 5.90 6.24 15.73
N SER A 174 5.04 6.94 16.47
CA SER A 174 4.73 6.63 17.88
C SER A 174 3.95 5.33 18.08
N GLY A 175 3.33 4.79 17.03
CA GLY A 175 2.60 3.52 17.09
C GLY A 175 1.80 3.22 15.81
N PRO A 176 0.98 2.15 15.83
CA PRO A 176 0.08 1.83 14.73
C PRO A 176 -0.80 3.02 14.31
N PHE A 177 -0.97 3.21 13.01
CA PHE A 177 -1.76 4.28 12.38
C PHE A 177 -1.29 5.73 12.64
N ALA A 178 -0.27 5.94 13.47
CA ALA A 178 0.31 7.27 13.63
C ALA A 178 0.83 7.77 12.29
N THR A 179 0.58 9.04 12.00
CA THR A 179 1.04 9.69 10.77
C THR A 179 2.03 10.80 11.06
N ASP A 180 2.24 11.12 12.33
CA ASP A 180 3.15 12.17 12.77
C ASP A 180 4.57 11.60 12.94
N PHE A 181 5.52 12.23 12.24
CA PHE A 181 6.96 12.06 12.32
C PHE A 181 7.60 13.37 11.84
N LYS A 182 8.92 13.54 12.00
CA LYS A 182 9.59 14.84 11.82
C LYS A 182 9.32 15.52 10.47
N TYR A 183 9.24 14.74 9.39
CA TYR A 183 9.01 15.23 8.03
C TYR A 183 7.60 14.92 7.49
N SER A 184 6.64 14.58 8.35
CA SER A 184 5.29 14.23 7.92
C SER A 184 4.61 15.36 7.15
N ARG A 185 3.89 14.97 6.10
CA ARG A 185 3.06 15.85 5.27
C ARG A 185 1.61 15.41 5.23
N PHE A 186 1.21 14.47 6.08
CA PHE A 186 -0.07 13.77 5.98
C PHE A 186 -1.30 14.70 6.01
N ASN A 187 -1.23 15.80 6.78
CA ASN A 187 -2.30 16.80 6.88
C ASN A 187 -1.92 18.14 6.21
N ALA A 188 -0.81 18.19 5.47
CA ALA A 188 -0.40 19.40 4.78
C ALA A 188 -1.33 19.66 3.59
N VAL A 189 -1.54 20.94 3.28
CA VAL A 189 -2.26 21.39 2.07
C VAL A 189 -1.31 21.89 0.98
N LYS A 190 -0.05 22.14 1.36
CA LYS A 190 1.05 22.49 0.46
C LYS A 190 2.38 22.09 1.12
N ALA A 191 3.30 21.52 0.36
CA ALA A 191 4.65 21.22 0.81
C ALA A 191 5.62 21.19 -0.37
N ALA A 192 6.79 21.80 -0.22
CA ALA A 192 7.83 21.78 -1.25
C ALA A 192 8.48 20.39 -1.36
N HIS A 193 9.06 20.07 -2.51
CA HIS A 193 9.90 18.89 -2.65
C HIS A 193 11.11 18.94 -1.70
N ARG A 194 11.74 17.78 -1.46
CA ARG A 194 12.96 17.68 -0.65
C ARG A 194 14.09 18.49 -1.29
N ASP A 195 15.05 18.92 -0.48
CA ASP A 195 16.23 19.62 -0.98
C ASP A 195 17.34 18.63 -1.35
N VAL A 196 17.42 18.27 -2.63
CA VAL A 196 18.41 17.31 -3.16
C VAL A 196 19.86 17.81 -3.01
N SER A 197 20.09 19.12 -2.86
CA SER A 197 21.44 19.65 -2.60
C SER A 197 21.99 19.22 -1.23
N ARG A 198 21.09 18.92 -0.28
CA ARG A 198 21.42 18.51 1.09
C ARG A 198 21.60 17.00 1.23
N LEU A 199 21.36 16.24 0.16
CA LEU A 199 21.51 14.79 0.13
C LEU A 199 22.94 14.40 -0.30
N SER A 200 23.57 13.55 0.52
CA SER A 200 24.95 13.11 0.35
C SER A 200 25.11 11.82 -0.46
N GLY A 201 24.01 11.14 -0.77
CA GLY A 201 24.01 9.93 -1.58
C GLY A 201 24.45 10.18 -3.03
N LYS A 202 24.76 9.09 -3.74
CA LYS A 202 25.22 9.15 -5.13
C LYS A 202 24.05 9.60 -6.02
N LYS A 203 24.27 10.69 -6.77
CA LYS A 203 23.27 11.24 -7.69
C LYS A 203 23.37 10.56 -9.05
N ARG A 204 22.23 10.24 -9.65
CA ARG A 204 22.10 9.79 -11.03
C ARG A 204 20.77 10.25 -11.62
N TYR A 205 20.66 10.26 -12.94
CA TYR A 205 19.36 10.49 -13.58
C TYR A 205 18.40 9.31 -13.29
N ARG A 206 17.14 9.65 -13.06
CA ARG A 206 16.05 8.68 -12.91
C ARG A 206 15.78 8.01 -14.27
N SER A 207 15.50 6.72 -14.25
CA SER A 207 15.06 6.00 -15.45
C SER A 207 13.55 6.23 -15.67
N ASN A 208 13.10 6.25 -16.93
CA ASN A 208 11.68 6.38 -17.27
C ASN A 208 10.79 5.26 -16.68
N ASN A 209 11.39 4.18 -16.19
CA ASN A 209 10.68 3.05 -15.58
C ASN A 209 10.42 3.21 -14.07
N ASP A 210 10.92 4.27 -13.42
CA ASP A 210 10.88 4.44 -11.96
C ASP A 210 9.56 5.12 -11.49
N LYS A 211 8.40 4.55 -11.85
CA LYS A 211 7.07 5.06 -11.42
C LYS A 211 6.62 4.54 -10.05
N SER A 212 7.27 3.51 -9.53
CA SER A 212 6.95 2.88 -8.25
C SER A 212 8.08 3.07 -7.25
N ALA A 213 7.73 3.05 -5.96
CA ALA A 213 8.68 3.04 -4.87
C ALA A 213 8.43 1.82 -3.96
N GLY A 214 9.50 1.19 -3.48
CA GLY A 214 9.43 -0.05 -2.70
C GLY A 214 9.49 -1.33 -3.55
N SER A 215 8.93 -2.43 -3.03
CA SER A 215 9.07 -3.77 -3.62
C SER A 215 8.20 -3.94 -4.87
N THR A 216 8.80 -4.38 -5.99
CA THR A 216 8.12 -4.57 -7.30
C THR A 216 7.47 -5.96 -7.47
N THR A 217 7.42 -6.78 -6.42
CA THR A 217 7.26 -8.24 -6.52
C THR A 217 5.86 -8.72 -6.95
N PHE A 218 4.89 -7.83 -7.19
CA PHE A 218 3.60 -8.15 -7.81
C PHE A 218 3.10 -7.00 -8.70
N SER A 219 3.92 -6.57 -9.66
CA SER A 219 3.44 -5.73 -10.77
C SER A 219 3.10 -6.58 -11.98
N THR A 220 2.07 -7.43 -11.90
CA THR A 220 1.27 -7.88 -13.06
C THR A 220 0.13 -8.75 -12.57
N ASP A 221 -1.03 -8.15 -12.31
CA ASP A 221 -2.31 -8.78 -12.63
C ASP A 221 -3.32 -7.65 -12.81
N ALA A 222 -3.99 -7.67 -13.96
CA ALA A 222 -4.87 -6.61 -14.44
C ALA A 222 -5.92 -6.26 -13.37
N LEU A 223 -6.11 -4.96 -13.15
CA LEU A 223 -7.27 -4.43 -12.45
C LEU A 223 -8.53 -4.96 -13.14
N PRO A 224 -9.59 -5.34 -12.43
CA PRO A 224 -10.92 -5.15 -13.00
C PRO A 224 -11.05 -3.64 -13.27
N THR A 225 -11.05 -3.26 -14.54
CA THR A 225 -11.39 -1.92 -14.97
C THR A 225 -12.75 -1.57 -14.39
N ALA A 226 -12.86 -0.37 -13.81
CA ALA A 226 -14.13 0.15 -13.35
C ALA A 226 -15.17 0.10 -14.49
N ALA A 227 -16.32 -0.49 -14.18
CA ALA A 227 -17.57 -0.46 -14.93
C ALA A 227 -17.53 -0.99 -16.38
N GLU A 228 -17.87 -2.26 -16.56
CA GLU A 228 -18.82 -2.57 -17.63
C GLU A 228 -20.23 -2.32 -17.07
N PRO A 229 -21.10 -1.59 -17.79
CA PRO A 229 -22.49 -1.46 -17.39
C PRO A 229 -23.09 -2.86 -17.30
N VAL A 230 -23.89 -3.10 -16.26
CA VAL A 230 -24.75 -4.29 -16.19
C VAL A 230 -25.62 -4.28 -17.43
N ALA A 231 -25.19 -5.00 -18.46
CA ALA A 231 -26.05 -5.37 -19.55
C ALA A 231 -27.22 -6.12 -18.92
N THR A 232 -28.40 -5.55 -19.04
CA THR A 232 -29.68 -6.21 -18.76
C THR A 232 -29.68 -7.56 -19.48
N ARG A 233 -29.34 -8.64 -18.78
CA ARG A 233 -29.48 -10.00 -19.30
C ARG A 233 -30.91 -10.46 -19.04
N PRO A 234 -31.69 -10.76 -20.08
CA PRO A 234 -33.05 -11.25 -19.95
C PRO A 234 -33.01 -12.78 -19.86
N ASP A 235 -32.58 -13.39 -18.74
CA ASP A 235 -32.52 -14.86 -18.67
C ASP A 235 -32.65 -15.44 -17.25
N PHE A 236 -33.32 -14.73 -16.34
CA PHE A 236 -33.59 -15.24 -14.99
C PHE A 236 -34.84 -16.14 -14.87
N GLU A 237 -35.55 -16.44 -15.96
CA GLU A 237 -36.75 -17.32 -15.92
C GLU A 237 -36.50 -18.81 -16.18
N ARG A 238 -35.26 -19.27 -16.42
CA ARG A 238 -35.01 -20.69 -16.76
C ARG A 238 -34.38 -21.58 -15.68
N ILE A 239 -34.18 -21.07 -14.45
CA ILE A 239 -33.59 -21.87 -13.35
C ILE A 239 -34.50 -21.91 -12.10
N ILE A 240 -35.84 -21.92 -12.29
CA ILE A 240 -36.81 -22.22 -11.21
C ILE A 240 -37.70 -23.44 -11.51
N ASN A 241 -37.51 -24.15 -12.64
CA ASN A 241 -38.29 -25.37 -12.97
C ASN A 241 -37.51 -26.69 -12.92
N ARG A 242 -36.53 -26.85 -12.01
CA ARG A 242 -35.82 -28.14 -11.86
C ARG A 242 -35.72 -28.70 -10.44
N ILE A 243 -36.52 -28.20 -9.51
CA ILE A 243 -36.59 -28.78 -8.15
C ILE A 243 -38.05 -28.85 -7.71
N HIS A 244 -38.87 -29.67 -8.37
CA HIS A 244 -40.07 -30.34 -7.84
C HIS A 244 -40.66 -31.29 -8.89
N PRO A 245 -40.55 -32.63 -8.75
CA PRO A 245 -41.44 -33.54 -9.45
C PRO A 245 -42.83 -33.47 -8.80
N GLN A 246 -43.81 -32.92 -9.51
CA GLN A 246 -45.23 -33.06 -9.16
C GLN A 246 -45.73 -34.36 -9.80
N LYS A 247 -45.95 -35.37 -8.93
CA LYS A 247 -46.67 -36.65 -9.11
C LYS A 247 -46.24 -37.58 -10.25
#